data_AF-A0A3B9VBI4-F1
#
_entry.id   AF-A0A3B9VBI4-F1
#
_cell.length_a   1.000
_cell.length_b   1.000
_cell.length_c   1.000
_cell.angle_alpha   90.00
_cell.angle_beta   90.00
_cell.angle_gamma   90.00
#
_symmetry.space_group_name_H-M   'P 1'
#
loop_
_entity.id
_entity.type
_entity.pdbx_description
1 polymer ?
#
loop_
_entity_poly.entity_id
_entity_poly.type
_entity_poly.pdbx_seq_one_letter_code
_entity_poly.pdbx_strand_id
1 'polypeptide(L)'
;MAISPQELSLHKLPPQNIDAEQAIIGGILIENDAIDKIVGILDQNGEDFYRDAHRKIYKAMLSLSNQNEPIDLVTLSSTLRSGGVLESVGGSSYLAALVESTPTAANIIYYANLVREKSLLRRLINSSTEVVTRCYAGGEKIENLLDDAEKIIFEVAQDKTKRSVYHIKDLIKHTFEAIEELSTREGHLTGVTTGFNRLDDLTSGLQPSDLIVIAGRPSMGKTALALNIAQNSAEAGFPVAIFSLEMSKEQLAQRLLASRAKVDLHRIRSGKLKNEDWPKLTTALGILYESPIFIDDTAAQSILEIKAKARRLTKQHNIKLIIVDYLQLVKGRHDADNREQEISDISRSLKAMAKEFNVPVIALAQLSRMPERRE
;
A
#
# COMPACT_ATOMS: atom_id res chain seq x y z
N MET A 1 -5.39 22.84 32.54
CA MET A 1 -6.72 22.39 32.10
C MET A 1 -6.55 21.80 30.72
N ALA A 2 -6.55 20.47 30.58
CA ALA A 2 -6.60 19.84 29.27
C ALA A 2 -8.03 19.99 28.76
N ILE A 3 -8.18 20.73 27.66
CA ILE A 3 -9.47 20.93 26.99
C ILE A 3 -9.95 19.55 26.52
N SER A 4 -11.19 19.19 26.82
CA SER A 4 -11.75 17.92 26.39
C SER A 4 -11.83 17.86 24.85
N PRO A 5 -11.67 16.69 24.20
CA PRO A 5 -11.84 16.57 22.74
C PRO A 5 -13.20 17.08 22.25
N GLN A 6 -14.24 16.98 23.08
CA GLN A 6 -15.57 17.52 22.82
C GLN A 6 -15.57 19.06 22.78
N GLU A 7 -14.89 19.74 23.71
CA GLU A 7 -14.75 21.21 23.72
C GLU A 7 -13.92 21.74 22.53
N LEU A 8 -12.97 20.95 22.00
CA LEU A 8 -12.21 21.34 20.80
C LEU A 8 -13.08 21.32 19.52
N SER A 9 -14.11 20.46 19.48
CA SER A 9 -15.03 20.31 18.35
C SER A 9 -16.18 21.33 18.34
N LEU A 10 -16.56 21.87 19.51
CA LEU A 10 -17.69 22.81 19.65
C LEU A 10 -17.46 24.18 19.02
N HIS A 11 -16.21 24.56 18.70
CA HIS A 11 -15.87 25.88 18.15
C HIS A 11 -15.33 25.87 16.71
N LYS A 12 -15.17 24.70 16.07
CA LYS A 12 -14.65 24.62 14.70
C LYS A 12 -15.64 23.90 13.80
N LEU A 13 -16.06 24.59 12.75
CA LEU A 13 -16.86 23.98 11.69
C LEU A 13 -16.06 22.81 11.05
N PRO A 14 -16.73 21.68 10.73
CA PRO A 14 -16.08 20.60 10.00
C PRO A 14 -15.46 21.10 8.69
N PRO A 15 -14.32 20.54 8.24
CA PRO A 15 -13.70 20.92 6.98
C PRO A 15 -14.67 20.86 5.81
N GLN A 16 -14.86 22.01 5.15
CA GLN A 16 -15.80 22.19 4.05
C GLN A 16 -15.26 23.22 3.05
N ASN A 17 -15.74 23.15 1.82
CA ASN A 17 -15.56 24.22 0.84
C ASN A 17 -16.85 24.34 0.02
N ILE A 18 -17.75 25.22 0.49
CA ILE A 18 -19.07 25.38 -0.12
C ILE A 18 -18.97 25.97 -1.52
N ASP A 19 -18.06 26.91 -1.74
CA ASP A 19 -17.88 27.56 -3.04
C ASP A 19 -17.46 26.54 -4.11
N ALA A 20 -16.57 25.61 -3.75
CA ALA A 20 -16.17 24.52 -4.64
C ALA A 20 -17.32 23.54 -4.92
N GLU A 21 -18.15 23.23 -3.92
CA GLU A 21 -19.35 22.39 -4.12
C GLU A 21 -20.35 23.06 -5.07
N GLN A 22 -20.58 24.36 -4.90
CA GLN A 22 -21.46 25.15 -5.78
C GLN A 22 -20.91 25.21 -7.20
N ALA A 23 -19.60 25.44 -7.36
CA ALA A 23 -18.93 25.46 -8.66
C ALA A 23 -19.00 24.12 -9.40
N ILE A 24 -18.98 22.99 -8.68
CA ILE A 24 -19.17 21.66 -9.29
C ILE A 24 -20.59 21.53 -9.84
N ILE A 25 -21.60 21.80 -9.00
CA ILE A 25 -23.01 21.65 -9.39
C ILE A 25 -23.37 22.61 -10.53
N GLY A 26 -23.00 23.88 -10.42
CA GLY A 26 -23.21 24.86 -11.48
C GLY A 26 -22.44 24.52 -12.75
N GLY A 27 -21.22 23.99 -12.62
CA GLY A 27 -20.40 23.55 -13.75
C GLY A 27 -21.05 22.43 -14.55
N ILE A 28 -21.66 21.44 -13.88
CA ILE A 28 -22.39 20.33 -14.54
C ILE A 28 -23.64 20.84 -15.27
N LEU A 29 -24.36 21.80 -14.67
CA LEU A 29 -25.54 22.42 -15.30
C LEU A 29 -25.21 23.23 -16.55
N ILE A 30 -23.97 23.75 -16.64
CA ILE A 30 -23.48 24.48 -17.81
C ILE A 30 -22.92 23.53 -18.87
N GLU A 31 -22.13 22.54 -18.46
CA GLU A 31 -21.49 21.54 -19.32
C GLU A 31 -21.76 20.14 -18.76
N ASN A 32 -22.74 19.43 -19.30
CA ASN A 32 -23.16 18.12 -18.78
C ASN A 32 -22.01 17.09 -18.81
N ASP A 33 -21.18 17.10 -19.86
CA ASP A 33 -19.99 16.23 -20.02
C ASP A 33 -18.96 16.40 -18.89
N ALA A 34 -19.04 17.47 -18.10
CA ALA A 34 -18.19 17.70 -16.95
C ALA A 34 -18.42 16.65 -15.85
N ILE A 35 -19.59 16.01 -15.80
CA ILE A 35 -19.91 14.97 -14.81
C ILE A 35 -19.00 13.75 -14.96
N ASP A 36 -18.71 13.32 -16.19
CA ASP A 36 -17.85 12.17 -16.47
C ASP A 36 -16.42 12.36 -15.96
N LYS A 37 -15.94 13.61 -15.97
CA LYS A 37 -14.61 13.99 -15.50
C LYS A 37 -14.45 13.85 -13.99
N ILE A 38 -15.55 13.87 -13.22
CA ILE A 38 -15.54 13.89 -11.74
C ILE A 38 -16.11 12.63 -11.09
N VAL A 39 -16.81 11.76 -11.83
CA VAL A 39 -17.33 10.46 -11.33
C VAL A 39 -16.21 9.56 -10.79
N GLY A 40 -14.98 9.69 -11.30
CA GLY A 40 -13.81 8.97 -10.78
C GLY A 40 -13.16 9.60 -9.54
N ILE A 41 -13.56 10.81 -9.15
CA ILE A 41 -12.97 11.58 -8.04
C ILE A 41 -13.92 11.61 -6.84
N LEU A 42 -15.20 11.87 -7.08
CA LEU A 42 -16.23 12.04 -6.06
C LEU A 42 -17.07 10.77 -5.88
N ASP A 43 -17.48 10.51 -4.64
CA ASP A 43 -18.32 9.38 -4.27
C ASP A 43 -19.70 9.45 -4.95
N GLN A 44 -20.17 8.34 -5.49
CA GLN A 44 -21.43 8.25 -6.25
C GLN A 44 -22.68 8.56 -5.41
N ASN A 45 -22.60 8.41 -4.08
CA ASN A 45 -23.71 8.77 -3.19
C ASN A 45 -23.68 10.24 -2.77
N GLY A 46 -22.67 10.99 -3.22
CA GLY A 46 -22.49 12.40 -2.86
C GLY A 46 -21.94 12.62 -1.45
N GLU A 47 -21.47 11.59 -0.75
CA GLU A 47 -20.95 11.71 0.63
C GLU A 47 -19.77 12.68 0.77
N ASP A 48 -19.07 12.96 -0.35
CA ASP A 48 -18.01 13.95 -0.41
C ASP A 48 -18.49 15.40 -0.25
N PHE A 49 -19.77 15.69 -0.53
CA PHE A 49 -20.35 17.00 -0.30
C PHE A 49 -20.68 17.19 1.19
N TYR A 50 -20.37 18.36 1.74
CA TYR A 50 -20.71 18.71 3.11
C TYR A 50 -22.19 19.05 3.25
N ARG A 51 -22.75 19.86 2.35
CA ARG A 51 -24.17 20.23 2.43
C ARG A 51 -25.05 19.10 1.94
N ASP A 52 -25.98 18.67 2.79
CA ASP A 52 -26.99 17.66 2.44
C ASP A 52 -27.75 18.00 1.16
N ALA A 53 -28.09 19.28 0.97
CA ALA A 53 -28.71 19.77 -0.27
C ALA A 53 -27.86 19.45 -1.52
N HIS A 54 -26.54 19.67 -1.44
CA HIS A 54 -25.63 19.39 -2.56
C HIS A 54 -25.48 17.88 -2.81
N ARG A 55 -25.51 17.05 -1.76
CA ARG A 55 -25.52 15.57 -1.90
C ARG A 55 -26.72 15.11 -2.73
N LYS A 56 -27.90 15.60 -2.37
CA LYS A 56 -29.17 15.27 -3.05
C LYS A 56 -29.17 15.75 -4.50
N ILE A 57 -28.69 16.97 -4.75
CA ILE A 57 -28.58 17.53 -6.10
C ILE A 57 -27.63 16.69 -6.95
N TYR A 58 -26.41 16.42 -6.46
CA TYR A 58 -25.42 15.63 -7.19
C TYR A 58 -25.91 14.21 -7.49
N LYS A 59 -26.58 13.57 -6.53
CA LYS A 59 -27.19 12.25 -6.73
C LYS A 59 -28.27 12.26 -7.82
N ALA A 60 -29.09 13.30 -7.88
CA ALA A 60 -30.09 13.47 -8.93
C ALA A 60 -29.44 13.69 -10.31
N MET A 61 -28.36 14.49 -10.38
CA MET A 61 -27.57 14.68 -11.60
C MET A 61 -26.97 13.37 -12.11
N LEU A 62 -26.40 12.55 -11.22
CA LEU A 62 -25.91 11.22 -11.58
C LEU A 62 -27.03 10.31 -12.09
N SER A 63 -28.22 10.36 -11.48
CA SER A 63 -29.36 9.57 -11.95
C SER A 63 -29.78 9.94 -13.37
N LEU A 64 -29.84 11.25 -13.67
CA LEU A 64 -30.15 11.76 -15.02
C LEU A 64 -29.07 11.34 -16.03
N SER A 65 -27.80 11.50 -15.66
CA SER A 65 -26.66 11.08 -16.48
C SER A 65 -26.71 9.59 -16.82
N ASN A 66 -27.02 8.73 -15.83
CA ASN A 66 -27.12 7.29 -16.02
C ASN A 66 -28.31 6.87 -16.92
N GLN A 67 -29.34 7.70 -16.98
CA GLN A 67 -30.50 7.51 -17.85
C GLN A 67 -30.29 8.14 -19.24
N ASN A 68 -29.12 8.73 -19.49
CA ASN A 68 -28.81 9.54 -20.68
C ASN A 68 -29.81 10.69 -20.89
N GLU A 69 -30.33 11.25 -19.80
CA GLU A 69 -31.18 12.44 -19.82
C GLU A 69 -30.32 13.70 -19.65
N PRO A 70 -30.64 14.80 -20.36
CA PRO A 70 -29.92 16.05 -20.19
C PRO A 70 -30.05 16.58 -18.77
N ILE A 71 -28.97 17.12 -18.23
CA ILE A 71 -28.90 17.67 -16.87
C ILE A 71 -29.03 19.20 -16.99
N ASP A 72 -30.26 19.68 -17.05
CA ASP A 72 -30.58 21.10 -17.08
C ASP A 72 -31.47 21.49 -15.89
N LEU A 73 -31.74 22.79 -15.73
CA LEU A 73 -32.55 23.28 -14.61
C LEU A 73 -33.97 22.69 -14.58
N VAL A 74 -34.56 22.38 -15.75
CA VAL A 74 -35.92 21.86 -15.86
C VAL A 74 -35.95 20.38 -15.48
N THR A 75 -35.07 19.57 -16.09
CA THR A 75 -35.00 18.13 -15.81
C THR A 75 -34.57 17.88 -14.37
N LEU A 76 -33.57 18.59 -13.87
CA LEU A 76 -33.13 18.46 -12.48
C LEU A 76 -34.22 18.87 -11.49
N SER A 77 -34.92 19.98 -11.74
CA SER A 77 -36.04 20.41 -10.88
C SER A 77 -37.18 19.41 -10.90
N SER A 78 -37.50 18.83 -12.06
CA SER A 78 -38.52 17.79 -12.20
C SER A 78 -38.16 16.54 -11.40
N THR A 79 -36.93 16.05 -11.53
CA THR A 79 -36.42 14.87 -10.83
C THR A 79 -36.36 15.06 -9.32
N LEU A 80 -35.94 16.25 -8.85
CA LEU A 80 -35.96 16.58 -7.43
C LEU A 80 -37.38 16.73 -6.89
N ARG A 81 -38.33 17.21 -7.71
CA ARG A 81 -39.75 17.34 -7.34
C ARG A 81 -40.45 15.99 -7.27
N SER A 82 -40.24 15.11 -8.25
CA SER A 82 -40.79 13.76 -8.24
C SER A 82 -40.24 12.93 -7.07
N GLY A 83 -38.99 13.16 -6.69
CA GLY A 83 -38.38 12.60 -5.48
C GLY A 83 -38.81 13.26 -4.16
N GLY A 84 -39.64 14.31 -4.19
CA GLY A 84 -40.13 15.01 -2.98
C GLY A 84 -39.06 15.81 -2.22
N VAL A 85 -37.90 16.09 -2.83
CA VAL A 85 -36.75 16.72 -2.17
C VAL A 85 -36.46 18.15 -2.66
N LEU A 86 -37.14 18.64 -3.70
CA LEU A 86 -36.91 19.97 -4.31
C LEU A 86 -36.93 21.11 -3.28
N GLU A 87 -37.92 21.14 -2.39
CA GLU A 87 -38.01 22.18 -1.36
C GLU A 87 -36.86 22.07 -0.35
N SER A 88 -36.43 20.85 -0.01
CA SER A 88 -35.35 20.61 0.94
C SER A 88 -33.96 21.06 0.45
N VAL A 89 -33.81 21.25 -0.87
CA VAL A 89 -32.55 21.73 -1.48
C VAL A 89 -32.56 23.23 -1.76
N GLY A 90 -33.62 23.95 -1.39
CA GLY A 90 -33.77 25.40 -1.61
C GLY A 90 -34.61 25.79 -2.82
N GLY A 91 -35.28 24.83 -3.46
CA GLY A 91 -36.17 25.08 -4.60
C GLY A 91 -35.45 25.38 -5.92
N SER A 92 -36.24 25.67 -6.95
CA SER A 92 -35.71 25.99 -8.29
C SER A 92 -34.91 27.30 -8.32
N SER A 93 -35.20 28.24 -7.41
CA SER A 93 -34.45 29.49 -7.26
C SER A 93 -33.00 29.24 -6.81
N TYR A 94 -32.76 28.28 -5.91
CA TYR A 94 -31.41 27.93 -5.51
C TYR A 94 -30.62 27.30 -6.65
N LEU A 95 -31.24 26.40 -7.42
CA LEU A 95 -30.58 25.79 -8.58
C LEU A 95 -30.18 26.84 -9.63
N ALA A 96 -31.06 27.82 -9.90
CA ALA A 96 -30.73 28.93 -10.79
C ALA A 96 -29.54 29.76 -10.26
N ALA A 97 -29.52 30.05 -8.96
CA ALA A 97 -28.42 30.79 -8.33
C ALA A 97 -27.07 30.06 -8.45
N LEU A 98 -27.04 28.72 -8.41
CA LEU A 98 -25.82 27.93 -8.59
C LEU A 98 -25.22 28.06 -10.00
N VAL A 99 -26.08 28.20 -11.01
CA VAL A 99 -25.66 28.44 -12.40
C VAL A 99 -25.07 29.85 -12.53
N GLU A 100 -25.75 30.86 -11.97
CA GLU A 100 -25.27 32.24 -12.01
C GLU A 100 -23.96 32.45 -11.25
N SER A 101 -23.73 31.74 -10.14
CA SER A 101 -22.50 31.84 -9.36
C SER A 101 -21.29 31.14 -10.00
N THR A 102 -21.49 30.35 -11.07
CA THR A 102 -20.45 29.51 -11.66
C THR A 102 -20.11 30.00 -13.08
N PRO A 103 -18.99 30.71 -13.28
CA PRO A 103 -18.67 31.28 -14.59
C PRO A 103 -18.15 30.26 -15.61
N THR A 104 -17.58 29.12 -15.18
CA THR A 104 -17.01 28.11 -16.09
C THR A 104 -16.89 26.72 -15.47
N ALA A 105 -17.05 25.68 -16.29
CA ALA A 105 -16.79 24.28 -15.95
C ALA A 105 -15.30 23.88 -16.12
N ALA A 106 -14.44 24.76 -16.65
CA ALA A 106 -13.05 24.42 -17.01
C ALA A 106 -12.21 23.88 -15.83
N ASN A 107 -12.49 24.33 -14.61
CA ASN A 107 -11.75 23.95 -13.40
C ASN A 107 -12.49 22.92 -12.53
N ILE A 108 -13.51 22.23 -13.06
CA ILE A 108 -14.34 21.31 -12.26
C ILE A 108 -13.53 20.20 -11.58
N ILE A 109 -12.47 19.70 -12.23
CA ILE A 109 -11.56 18.68 -11.66
C ILE A 109 -10.84 19.24 -10.42
N TYR A 110 -10.39 20.50 -10.47
CA TYR A 110 -9.73 21.15 -9.35
C TYR A 110 -10.69 21.29 -8.16
N TYR A 111 -11.92 21.74 -8.41
CA TYR A 111 -12.95 21.85 -7.37
C TYR A 111 -13.34 20.49 -6.79
N ALA A 112 -13.48 19.46 -7.63
CA ALA A 112 -13.75 18.10 -7.19
C ALA A 112 -12.65 17.56 -6.26
N ASN A 113 -11.38 17.80 -6.59
CA ASN A 113 -10.27 17.42 -5.70
C ASN A 113 -10.32 18.17 -4.36
N LEU A 114 -10.72 19.45 -4.36
CA LEU A 114 -10.84 20.24 -3.14
C LEU A 114 -11.97 19.74 -2.24
N VAL A 115 -13.14 19.43 -2.81
CA VAL A 115 -14.27 18.83 -2.08
C VAL A 115 -13.88 17.46 -1.53
N ARG A 116 -13.21 16.63 -2.35
CA ARG A 116 -12.70 15.32 -1.94
C ARG A 116 -11.70 15.41 -0.79
N GLU A 117 -10.77 16.36 -0.84
CA GLU A 117 -9.82 16.62 0.24
C GLU A 117 -10.56 16.96 1.55
N LYS A 118 -11.55 17.86 1.51
CA LYS A 118 -12.34 18.21 2.70
C LYS A 118 -13.15 17.04 3.22
N SER A 119 -13.72 16.22 2.35
CA SER A 119 -14.39 14.96 2.73
C SER A 119 -13.46 13.98 3.45
N LEU A 120 -12.24 13.78 2.95
CA LEU A 120 -11.25 12.93 3.59
C LEU A 120 -10.88 13.44 4.99
N LEU A 121 -10.72 14.76 5.14
CA LEU A 121 -10.49 15.37 6.47
C LEU A 121 -11.67 15.13 7.42
N ARG A 122 -12.92 15.27 6.95
CA ARG A 122 -14.11 14.97 7.77
C ARG A 122 -14.17 13.51 8.20
N ARG A 123 -13.89 12.58 7.29
CA ARG A 123 -13.84 11.14 7.61
C ARG A 123 -12.76 10.85 8.64
N LEU A 124 -11.56 11.40 8.48
CA LEU A 124 -10.49 11.24 9.46
C LEU A 124 -10.86 11.78 10.84
N ILE A 125 -11.55 12.92 10.91
CA ILE A 125 -12.06 13.49 12.17
C ILE A 125 -13.04 12.52 12.81
N ASN A 126 -14.07 12.07 12.07
CA ASN A 126 -15.10 11.16 12.59
C ASN A 126 -14.50 9.84 13.10
N SER A 127 -13.63 9.24 12.29
CA SER A 127 -12.86 8.04 12.62
C SER A 127 -12.02 8.22 13.89
N SER A 128 -11.34 9.36 14.03
CA SER A 128 -10.55 9.65 15.23
C SER A 128 -11.43 9.86 16.46
N THR A 129 -12.59 10.52 16.30
CA THR A 129 -13.57 10.69 17.39
C THR A 129 -14.13 9.35 17.85
N GLU A 130 -14.39 8.41 16.94
CA GLU A 130 -14.82 7.06 17.28
C GLU A 130 -13.78 6.33 18.14
N VAL A 131 -12.50 6.36 17.73
CA VAL A 131 -11.40 5.79 18.52
C VAL A 131 -11.33 6.43 19.90
N VAL A 132 -11.41 7.76 19.99
CA VAL A 132 -11.42 8.48 21.28
C VAL A 132 -12.60 8.05 22.16
N THR A 133 -13.80 7.93 21.60
CA THR A 133 -14.99 7.49 22.34
C THR A 133 -14.81 6.06 22.88
N ARG A 134 -14.23 5.15 22.10
CA ARG A 134 -13.93 3.78 22.55
C ARG A 134 -12.89 3.74 23.67
N CYS A 135 -11.86 4.59 23.61
CA CYS A 135 -10.89 4.74 24.70
C CYS A 135 -11.55 5.13 26.03
N TYR A 136 -12.57 6.00 26.00
CA TYR A 136 -13.28 6.44 27.20
C TYR A 136 -14.35 5.44 27.69
N ALA A 137 -14.96 4.66 26.80
CA ALA A 137 -16.02 3.72 27.16
C ALA A 137 -15.53 2.61 28.11
N GLY A 138 -14.29 2.14 27.94
CA GLY A 138 -13.68 1.08 28.74
C GLY A 138 -14.33 -0.30 28.54
N GLY A 139 -13.55 -1.38 28.66
CA GLY A 139 -14.05 -2.76 28.59
C GLY A 139 -13.47 -3.65 27.49
N GLU A 140 -12.68 -3.08 26.57
CA GLU A 140 -11.97 -3.84 25.52
C GLU A 140 -10.50 -4.06 25.88
N LYS A 141 -9.92 -5.16 25.39
CA LYS A 141 -8.47 -5.38 25.48
C LYS A 141 -7.73 -4.33 24.65
N ILE A 142 -6.60 -3.85 25.16
CA ILE A 142 -5.80 -2.82 24.50
C ILE A 142 -5.32 -3.25 23.12
N GLU A 143 -5.03 -4.54 22.91
CA GLU A 143 -4.61 -5.06 21.60
C GLU A 143 -5.70 -4.88 20.53
N ASN A 144 -6.96 -5.21 20.86
CA ASN A 144 -8.07 -5.07 19.93
C ASN A 144 -8.36 -3.59 19.59
N LEU A 145 -8.22 -2.69 20.57
CA LEU A 145 -8.43 -1.27 20.36
C LEU A 145 -7.36 -0.66 19.43
N LEU A 146 -6.11 -1.14 19.54
CA LEU A 146 -5.03 -0.74 18.64
C LEU A 146 -5.27 -1.25 17.21
N ASP A 147 -5.63 -2.53 17.06
CA ASP A 147 -5.91 -3.13 15.75
C ASP A 147 -7.06 -2.41 15.03
N ASP A 148 -8.14 -2.07 15.75
CA ASP A 148 -9.27 -1.36 15.17
C ASP A 148 -8.93 0.09 14.81
N ALA A 149 -8.16 0.79 15.65
CA ALA A 149 -7.69 2.14 15.33
C ALA A 149 -6.79 2.14 14.08
N GLU A 150 -5.91 1.15 13.95
CA GLU A 150 -5.09 0.98 12.75
C GLU A 150 -5.95 0.72 11.50
N LYS A 151 -6.93 -0.17 11.61
CA LYS A 151 -7.85 -0.48 10.50
C LYS A 151 -8.63 0.74 10.04
N ILE A 152 -9.21 1.50 10.97
CA ILE A 152 -9.99 2.71 10.69
C ILE A 152 -9.13 3.76 9.96
N ILE A 153 -7.90 4.00 10.44
CA ILE A 153 -6.98 4.96 9.80
C ILE A 153 -6.55 4.46 8.41
N PHE A 154 -6.34 3.15 8.28
CA PHE A 154 -5.94 2.52 7.02
C PHE A 154 -7.03 2.61 5.95
N GLU A 155 -8.30 2.44 6.31
CA GLU A 155 -9.44 2.59 5.39
C GLU A 155 -9.52 4.01 4.82
N VAL A 156 -9.30 5.04 5.64
CA VAL A 156 -9.23 6.44 5.17
C VAL A 156 -8.04 6.68 4.23
N ALA A 157 -6.91 6.01 4.48
CA ALA A 157 -5.70 6.14 3.66
C ALA A 157 -5.83 5.47 2.27
N GLN A 158 -6.57 4.35 2.16
CA GLN A 158 -6.76 3.67 0.88
C GLN A 158 -7.56 4.50 -0.13
N ASP A 159 -8.49 5.32 0.34
CA ASP A 159 -9.45 6.06 -0.51
C ASP A 159 -8.80 7.18 -1.35
N LYS A 160 -7.49 7.42 -1.16
CA LYS A 160 -6.63 8.30 -1.99
C LYS A 160 -6.11 7.63 -3.27
N THR A 161 -6.26 6.31 -3.42
CA THR A 161 -5.51 5.50 -4.40
C THR A 161 -6.35 4.98 -5.57
N LYS A 162 -7.50 5.60 -5.87
CA LYS A 162 -8.38 5.20 -7.00
C LYS A 162 -7.97 5.85 -8.33
N ARG A 163 -6.75 5.61 -8.82
CA ARG A 163 -6.48 5.63 -10.28
C ARG A 163 -6.13 4.21 -10.71
N SER A 164 -7.16 3.45 -11.06
CA SER A 164 -7.10 2.01 -11.31
C SER A 164 -7.11 1.61 -12.79
N VAL A 165 -7.27 2.56 -13.71
CA VAL A 165 -7.41 2.26 -15.15
C VAL A 165 -6.58 3.24 -15.97
N TYR A 166 -5.74 2.70 -16.85
CA TYR A 166 -4.94 3.42 -17.83
C TYR A 166 -5.29 2.90 -19.23
N HIS A 167 -5.37 3.77 -20.23
CA HIS A 167 -5.52 3.34 -21.61
C HIS A 167 -4.17 2.81 -22.13
N ILE A 168 -4.16 1.69 -22.87
CA ILE A 168 -2.91 1.06 -23.34
C ILE A 168 -2.02 2.03 -24.14
N LYS A 169 -2.63 2.93 -24.92
CA LYS A 169 -1.92 4.00 -25.66
C LYS A 169 -0.99 4.84 -24.77
N ASP A 170 -1.40 5.12 -23.53
CA ASP A 170 -0.65 5.96 -22.59
C ASP A 170 0.51 5.17 -21.96
N LEU A 171 0.37 3.84 -21.87
CA LEU A 171 1.41 2.94 -21.35
C LEU A 171 2.45 2.56 -22.41
N ILE A 172 2.04 2.40 -23.67
CA ILE A 172 2.90 1.94 -24.77
C ILE A 172 4.06 2.90 -24.99
N LYS A 173 3.81 4.21 -24.98
CA LYS A 173 4.86 5.22 -25.20
C LYS A 173 5.97 5.11 -24.15
N HIS A 174 5.60 5.09 -22.87
CA HIS A 174 6.55 4.94 -21.76
C HIS A 174 7.26 3.57 -21.78
N THR A 175 6.55 2.50 -22.16
CA THR A 175 7.14 1.17 -22.27
C THR A 175 8.18 1.11 -23.38
N PHE A 176 7.90 1.73 -24.52
CA PHE A 176 8.81 1.75 -25.67
C PHE A 176 10.08 2.58 -25.37
N GLU A 177 9.92 3.75 -24.74
CA GLU A 177 11.03 4.57 -24.26
C GLU A 177 11.94 3.77 -23.29
N ALA A 178 11.35 3.02 -22.36
CA ALA A 178 12.10 2.16 -21.44
C ALA A 178 12.85 1.02 -22.17
N ILE A 179 12.25 0.41 -23.20
CA ILE A 179 12.91 -0.64 -24.00
C ILE A 179 14.09 -0.06 -24.80
N GLU A 180 13.94 1.12 -25.41
CA GLU A 180 15.03 1.78 -26.13
C GLU A 180 16.21 2.10 -25.19
N GLU A 181 15.93 2.61 -23.99
CA GLU A 181 16.95 2.87 -22.97
C GLU A 181 17.68 1.59 -22.54
N LEU A 182 16.97 0.47 -22.44
CA LEU A 182 17.59 -0.82 -22.14
C LEU A 182 18.42 -1.37 -23.30
N SER A 183 17.97 -1.17 -24.55
CA SER A 183 18.68 -1.65 -25.74
C SER A 183 20.02 -0.95 -25.99
N THR A 184 20.17 0.28 -25.50
CA THR A 184 21.39 1.08 -25.63
C THR A 184 22.43 0.78 -24.55
N ARG A 185 22.03 0.06 -23.49
CA ARG A 185 22.87 -0.30 -22.34
C ARG A 185 23.25 -1.78 -22.41
N GLU A 186 24.27 -2.11 -23.20
CA GLU A 186 24.79 -3.48 -23.27
C GLU A 186 25.24 -3.97 -21.87
N GLY A 187 24.67 -5.08 -21.41
CA GLY A 187 25.11 -5.80 -20.20
C GLY A 187 24.56 -5.31 -18.86
N HIS A 188 23.58 -4.41 -18.83
CA HIS A 188 22.94 -3.99 -17.58
C HIS A 188 21.68 -4.81 -17.26
N LEU A 189 21.61 -5.31 -16.02
CA LEU A 189 20.41 -5.96 -15.49
C LEU A 189 19.29 -4.93 -15.30
N THR A 190 18.07 -5.29 -15.69
CA THR A 190 16.89 -4.44 -15.51
C THR A 190 16.37 -4.48 -14.07
N GLY A 191 16.62 -5.60 -13.38
CA GLY A 191 16.25 -5.84 -11.99
C GLY A 191 17.43 -5.84 -11.02
N VAL A 192 17.12 -6.11 -9.75
CA VAL A 192 18.14 -6.25 -8.68
C VAL A 192 18.94 -7.53 -8.92
N THR A 193 20.27 -7.43 -8.95
CA THR A 193 21.15 -8.60 -9.15
C THR A 193 21.02 -9.60 -8.01
N THR A 194 21.02 -10.89 -8.33
CA THR A 194 21.15 -11.97 -7.33
C THR A 194 22.61 -12.25 -6.97
N GLY A 195 23.56 -11.75 -7.78
CA GLY A 195 24.98 -12.07 -7.75
C GLY A 195 25.32 -13.46 -8.31
N PHE A 196 24.32 -14.20 -8.80
CA PHE A 196 24.53 -15.44 -9.53
C PHE A 196 24.34 -15.16 -11.02
N ASN A 197 25.44 -14.93 -11.75
CA ASN A 197 25.39 -14.51 -13.17
C ASN A 197 24.41 -15.33 -14.01
N ARG A 198 24.44 -16.66 -13.91
CA ARG A 198 23.54 -17.53 -14.67
C ARG A 198 22.06 -17.34 -14.30
N LEU A 199 21.75 -17.03 -13.05
CA LEU A 199 20.37 -16.74 -12.64
C LEU A 199 19.95 -15.34 -13.10
N ASP A 200 20.86 -14.37 -13.01
CA ASP A 200 20.65 -13.01 -13.48
C ASP A 200 20.44 -12.97 -15.00
N ASP A 201 21.19 -13.76 -15.77
CA ASP A 201 20.99 -13.91 -17.22
C ASP A 201 19.61 -14.47 -17.56
N LEU A 202 19.09 -15.40 -16.74
CA LEU A 202 17.78 -16.02 -16.94
C LEU A 202 16.62 -15.11 -16.53
N THR A 203 16.83 -14.25 -15.55
CA THR A 203 15.78 -13.44 -14.92
C THR A 203 15.85 -11.96 -15.31
N SER A 204 16.95 -11.54 -15.92
CA SER A 204 17.37 -10.13 -16.04
C SER A 204 17.45 -9.41 -14.68
N GLY A 205 17.78 -10.16 -13.63
CA GLY A 205 17.69 -9.72 -12.23
C GLY A 205 16.27 -9.81 -11.66
N LEU A 206 16.14 -9.55 -10.37
CA LEU A 206 14.86 -9.56 -9.65
C LEU A 206 14.07 -8.30 -9.99
N GLN A 207 12.96 -8.45 -10.71
CA GLN A 207 12.19 -7.32 -11.21
C GLN A 207 11.39 -6.61 -10.12
N PRO A 208 11.27 -5.27 -10.19
CA PRO A 208 10.35 -4.51 -9.36
C PRO A 208 8.92 -5.04 -9.43
N SER A 209 8.17 -4.91 -8.33
CA SER A 209 6.78 -5.37 -8.23
C SER A 209 6.56 -6.89 -8.26
N ASP A 210 7.61 -7.71 -8.37
CA ASP A 210 7.49 -9.16 -8.37
C ASP A 210 7.52 -9.81 -6.98
N LEU A 211 6.75 -10.88 -6.86
CA LEU A 211 6.79 -11.79 -5.72
C LEU A 211 7.53 -13.04 -6.18
N ILE A 212 8.73 -13.25 -5.64
CA ILE A 212 9.60 -14.38 -5.93
C ILE A 212 9.49 -15.37 -4.77
N VAL A 213 9.15 -16.62 -5.06
CA VAL A 213 9.01 -17.66 -4.03
C VAL A 213 10.18 -18.63 -4.11
N ILE A 214 10.96 -18.75 -3.03
CA ILE A 214 12.02 -19.75 -2.91
C ILE A 214 11.50 -20.86 -2.00
N ALA A 215 11.12 -21.98 -2.60
CA ALA A 215 10.56 -23.14 -1.91
C ALA A 215 11.56 -24.30 -1.80
N GLY A 216 11.50 -25.01 -0.68
CA GLY A 216 12.39 -26.15 -0.43
C GLY A 216 12.10 -26.83 0.91
N ARG A 217 12.60 -28.05 1.10
CA ARG A 217 12.44 -28.79 2.37
C ARG A 217 13.30 -28.16 3.49
N PRO A 218 13.05 -28.49 4.76
CA PRO A 218 14.00 -28.18 5.83
C PRO A 218 15.42 -28.61 5.46
N SER A 219 16.40 -27.82 5.85
CA SER A 219 17.83 -28.08 5.60
C SER A 219 18.30 -28.08 4.13
N MET A 220 17.43 -27.79 3.15
CA MET A 220 17.83 -27.65 1.72
C MET A 220 18.50 -26.31 1.38
N GLY A 221 18.77 -25.45 2.37
CA GLY A 221 19.54 -24.23 2.16
C GLY A 221 18.76 -23.00 1.69
N LYS A 222 17.42 -22.95 1.83
CA LYS A 222 16.59 -21.78 1.46
C LYS A 222 17.11 -20.45 2.04
N THR A 223 17.27 -20.40 3.36
CA THR A 223 17.79 -19.21 4.06
C THR A 223 19.23 -18.91 3.65
N ALA A 224 20.05 -19.93 3.39
CA ALA A 224 21.41 -19.71 2.90
C ALA A 224 21.40 -19.05 1.51
N LEU A 225 20.57 -19.53 0.58
CA LEU A 225 20.42 -18.94 -0.75
C LEU A 225 19.93 -17.48 -0.64
N ALA A 226 18.89 -17.22 0.14
CA ALA A 226 18.35 -15.87 0.30
C ALA A 226 19.34 -14.89 0.92
N LEU A 227 20.11 -15.32 1.93
CA LEU A 227 21.15 -14.47 2.52
C LEU A 227 22.29 -14.18 1.55
N ASN A 228 22.66 -15.13 0.68
CA ASN A 228 23.64 -14.88 -0.37
C ASN A 228 23.13 -13.87 -1.40
N ILE A 229 21.86 -13.99 -1.83
CA ILE A 229 21.21 -13.01 -2.70
C ILE A 229 21.19 -11.63 -2.03
N ALA A 230 20.78 -11.55 -0.76
CA ALA A 230 20.74 -10.29 0.00
C ALA A 230 22.12 -9.63 0.05
N GLN A 231 23.14 -10.42 0.38
CA GLN A 231 24.50 -9.95 0.49
C GLN A 231 25.04 -9.43 -0.85
N ASN A 232 24.89 -10.21 -1.92
CA ASN A 232 25.34 -9.79 -3.24
C ASN A 232 24.59 -8.54 -3.74
N SER A 233 23.28 -8.47 -3.50
CA SER A 233 22.46 -7.29 -3.84
C SER A 233 22.96 -6.05 -3.09
N ALA A 234 23.20 -6.19 -1.79
CA ALA A 234 23.68 -5.09 -0.95
C ALA A 234 25.09 -4.62 -1.34
N GLU A 235 26.00 -5.55 -1.66
CA GLU A 235 27.35 -5.23 -2.16
C GLU A 235 27.30 -4.55 -3.55
N ALA A 236 26.28 -4.83 -4.36
CA ALA A 236 26.00 -4.12 -5.61
C ALA A 236 25.29 -2.76 -5.40
N GLY A 237 25.09 -2.34 -4.15
CA GLY A 237 24.52 -1.03 -3.81
C GLY A 237 23.00 -1.00 -3.70
N PHE A 238 22.32 -2.15 -3.69
CA PHE A 238 20.87 -2.23 -3.51
C PHE A 238 20.52 -2.46 -2.02
N PRO A 239 19.91 -1.49 -1.31
CA PRO A 239 19.51 -1.70 0.08
C PRO A 239 18.49 -2.83 0.26
N VAL A 240 18.72 -3.72 1.22
CA VAL A 240 17.92 -4.94 1.42
C VAL A 240 17.29 -4.95 2.81
N ALA A 241 15.99 -5.26 2.90
CA ALA A 241 15.31 -5.53 4.15
C ALA A 241 15.05 -7.04 4.31
N ILE A 242 15.36 -7.60 5.46
CA ILE A 242 15.17 -9.02 5.79
C ILE A 242 14.27 -9.11 7.02
N PHE A 243 13.10 -9.72 6.85
CA PHE A 243 12.17 -10.06 7.91
C PHE A 243 12.31 -11.56 8.22
N SER A 244 12.80 -11.88 9.41
CA SER A 244 13.11 -13.25 9.81
C SER A 244 12.27 -13.67 10.99
N LEU A 245 11.32 -14.58 10.76
CA LEU A 245 10.43 -15.09 11.80
C LEU A 245 10.97 -16.36 12.47
N GLU A 246 11.97 -17.02 11.86
CA GLU A 246 12.56 -18.28 12.36
C GLU A 246 13.84 -18.06 13.16
N MET A 247 14.69 -17.16 12.66
CA MET A 247 16.05 -17.01 13.11
C MET A 247 16.25 -15.64 13.75
N SER A 248 17.05 -15.59 14.81
CA SER A 248 17.44 -14.31 15.42
C SER A 248 18.39 -13.54 14.51
N LYS A 249 18.42 -12.22 14.68
CA LYS A 249 19.34 -11.34 13.94
C LYS A 249 20.80 -11.73 14.12
N GLU A 250 21.20 -12.22 15.30
CA GLU A 250 22.57 -12.68 15.57
C GLU A 250 22.90 -13.93 14.74
N GLN A 251 21.95 -14.86 14.61
CA GLN A 251 22.16 -16.07 13.81
C GLN A 251 22.28 -15.76 12.32
N LEU A 252 21.52 -14.78 11.82
CA LEU A 252 21.63 -14.29 10.44
C LEU A 252 22.95 -13.55 10.21
N ALA A 253 23.34 -12.66 11.13
CA ALA A 253 24.61 -11.93 11.07
C ALA A 253 25.81 -12.88 11.06
N GLN A 254 25.81 -13.92 11.90
CA GLN A 254 26.86 -14.96 11.89
C GLN A 254 26.95 -15.67 10.53
N ARG A 255 25.82 -15.94 9.88
CA ARG A 255 25.80 -16.60 8.55
C ARG A 255 26.33 -15.68 7.45
N LEU A 256 25.93 -14.41 7.45
CA LEU A 256 26.47 -13.40 6.51
C LEU A 256 27.98 -13.27 6.69
N LEU A 257 28.44 -13.15 7.94
CA LEU A 257 29.87 -13.07 8.26
C LEU A 257 30.63 -14.33 7.83
N ALA A 258 30.12 -15.51 8.15
CA ALA A 258 30.73 -16.79 7.75
C ALA A 258 30.83 -16.92 6.22
N SER A 259 29.75 -16.56 5.52
CA SER A 259 29.68 -16.57 4.06
C SER A 259 30.74 -15.65 3.46
N ARG A 260 30.84 -14.41 3.95
CA ARG A 260 31.78 -13.43 3.42
C ARG A 260 33.23 -13.74 3.75
N ALA A 261 33.51 -14.16 4.98
CA ALA A 261 34.85 -14.49 5.44
C ALA A 261 35.36 -15.84 4.90
N LYS A 262 34.47 -16.67 4.35
CA LYS A 262 34.74 -18.07 3.98
C LYS A 262 35.31 -18.86 5.16
N VAL A 263 34.71 -18.66 6.33
CA VAL A 263 35.07 -19.34 7.58
C VAL A 263 33.93 -20.27 7.99
N ASP A 264 34.29 -21.44 8.51
CA ASP A 264 33.34 -22.43 8.99
C ASP A 264 32.41 -21.84 10.08
N LEU A 265 31.10 -21.94 9.85
CA LEU A 265 30.09 -21.38 10.75
C LEU A 265 30.09 -22.05 12.12
N HIS A 266 30.40 -23.35 12.22
CA HIS A 266 30.47 -24.04 13.49
C HIS A 266 31.67 -23.54 14.32
N ARG A 267 32.80 -23.21 13.70
CA ARG A 267 33.93 -22.57 14.41
C ARG A 267 33.56 -21.20 14.96
N ILE A 268 32.86 -20.38 14.18
CA ILE A 268 32.36 -19.07 14.64
C ILE A 268 31.41 -19.26 15.83
N ARG A 269 30.45 -20.19 15.73
CA ARG A 269 29.48 -20.47 16.81
C ARG A 269 30.11 -21.04 18.07
N SER A 270 31.10 -21.91 17.92
CA SER A 270 31.77 -22.58 19.05
C SER A 270 32.92 -21.76 19.66
N GLY A 271 33.29 -20.64 19.04
CA GLY A 271 34.45 -19.83 19.43
C GLY A 271 35.81 -20.48 19.13
N LYS A 272 35.82 -21.65 18.49
CA LYS A 272 37.05 -22.41 18.14
C LYS A 272 37.69 -21.90 16.84
N LEU A 273 37.91 -20.58 16.78
CA LEU A 273 38.55 -19.92 15.66
C LEU A 273 40.05 -20.16 15.67
N LYS A 274 40.64 -20.32 14.49
CA LYS A 274 42.08 -20.36 14.33
C LYS A 274 42.64 -18.95 14.18
N ASN A 275 43.94 -18.77 14.42
CA ASN A 275 44.62 -17.50 14.19
C ASN A 275 44.47 -16.99 12.75
N GLU A 276 44.36 -17.89 11.76
CA GLU A 276 44.12 -17.56 10.35
C GLU A 276 42.69 -17.08 10.04
N ASP A 277 41.71 -17.36 10.91
CA ASP A 277 40.31 -16.97 10.70
C ASP A 277 40.07 -15.50 11.05
N TRP A 278 40.79 -14.97 12.05
CA TRP A 278 40.63 -13.60 12.54
C TRP A 278 40.83 -12.52 11.46
N PRO A 279 41.91 -12.53 10.65
CA PRO A 279 42.06 -11.54 9.58
C PRO A 279 40.93 -11.58 8.53
N LYS A 280 40.43 -12.77 8.21
CA LYS A 280 39.31 -12.94 7.27
C LYS A 280 38.02 -12.38 7.83
N LEU A 281 37.74 -12.64 9.11
CA LEU A 281 36.57 -12.12 9.81
C LEU A 281 36.62 -10.59 9.92
N THR A 282 37.77 -10.02 10.28
CA THR A 282 37.93 -8.55 10.36
C THR A 282 37.67 -7.88 9.00
N THR A 283 38.20 -8.46 7.92
CA THR A 283 37.96 -7.94 6.56
C THR A 283 36.48 -8.02 6.19
N ALA A 284 35.83 -9.16 6.46
CA ALA A 284 34.42 -9.34 6.19
C ALA A 284 33.51 -8.44 7.03
N LEU A 285 33.86 -8.18 8.30
CA LEU A 285 33.15 -7.24 9.16
C LEU A 285 33.17 -5.83 8.60
N GLY A 286 34.30 -5.36 8.06
CA GLY A 286 34.37 -4.04 7.43
C GLY A 286 33.41 -3.90 6.24
N ILE A 287 33.31 -4.92 5.40
CA ILE A 287 32.38 -4.93 4.24
C ILE A 287 30.93 -4.96 4.71
N LEU A 288 30.61 -5.83 5.68
CA LEU A 288 29.24 -5.96 6.19
C LEU A 288 28.78 -4.73 6.99
N TYR A 289 29.70 -4.01 7.63
CA TYR A 289 29.38 -2.78 8.37
C TYR A 289 28.86 -1.67 7.45
N GLU A 290 29.42 -1.56 6.25
CA GLU A 290 29.00 -0.57 5.23
C GLU A 290 27.83 -1.08 4.36
N SER A 291 27.45 -2.35 4.48
CA SER A 291 26.42 -2.96 3.64
C SER A 291 25.01 -2.49 4.05
N PRO A 292 24.16 -2.04 3.11
CA PRO A 292 22.82 -1.54 3.41
C PRO A 292 21.81 -2.68 3.66
N ILE A 293 22.06 -3.54 4.65
CA ILE A 293 21.21 -4.67 5.03
C ILE A 293 20.51 -4.36 6.35
N PHE A 294 19.18 -4.38 6.35
CA PHE A 294 18.33 -4.11 7.50
C PHE A 294 17.62 -5.40 7.91
N ILE A 295 17.76 -5.80 9.18
CA ILE A 295 17.19 -7.06 9.70
C ILE A 295 16.14 -6.75 10.76
N ASP A 296 14.98 -7.40 10.64
CA ASP A 296 13.95 -7.48 11.66
C ASP A 296 13.73 -8.95 12.04
N ASP A 297 13.97 -9.28 13.31
CA ASP A 297 13.80 -10.62 13.87
C ASP A 297 12.64 -10.71 14.89
N THR A 298 11.70 -9.76 14.82
CA THR A 298 10.52 -9.78 15.70
C THR A 298 9.74 -11.07 15.46
N ALA A 299 9.48 -11.83 16.52
CA ALA A 299 8.74 -13.08 16.43
C ALA A 299 7.23 -12.84 16.26
N ALA A 300 6.54 -13.78 15.62
CA ALA A 300 5.07 -13.84 15.51
C ALA A 300 4.40 -12.58 14.92
N GLN A 301 5.07 -11.88 14.01
CA GLN A 301 4.49 -10.71 13.36
C GLN A 301 3.39 -11.07 12.36
N SER A 302 2.33 -10.26 12.35
CA SER A 302 1.36 -10.30 11.26
C SER A 302 1.97 -9.76 9.94
N ILE A 303 1.37 -10.15 8.81
CA ILE A 303 1.79 -9.66 7.49
C ILE A 303 1.61 -8.13 7.36
N LEU A 304 0.63 -7.58 8.07
CA LEU A 304 0.35 -6.15 8.11
C LEU A 304 1.47 -5.38 8.83
N GLU A 305 1.95 -5.90 9.95
CA GLU A 305 3.11 -5.32 10.66
C GLU A 305 4.38 -5.32 9.79
N ILE A 306 4.65 -6.46 9.12
CA ILE A 306 5.79 -6.57 8.19
C ILE A 306 5.66 -5.50 7.11
N LYS A 307 4.48 -5.34 6.51
CA LYS A 307 4.21 -4.31 5.51
C LYS A 307 4.43 -2.89 6.03
N ALA A 308 3.97 -2.59 7.25
CA ALA A 308 4.13 -1.26 7.86
C ALA A 308 5.61 -0.92 8.10
N LYS A 309 6.38 -1.89 8.62
CA LYS A 309 7.83 -1.74 8.84
C LYS A 309 8.59 -1.65 7.52
N ALA A 310 8.25 -2.48 6.53
CA ALA A 310 8.81 -2.42 5.18
C ALA A 310 8.57 -1.06 4.51
N ARG A 311 7.37 -0.48 4.67
CA ARG A 311 7.05 0.87 4.20
C ARG A 311 7.96 1.93 4.81
N ARG A 312 8.14 1.86 6.14
CA ARG A 312 9.02 2.78 6.88
C ARG A 312 10.46 2.68 6.40
N LEU A 313 10.99 1.46 6.29
CA LEU A 313 12.35 1.20 5.80
C LEU A 313 12.52 1.68 4.35
N THR A 314 11.56 1.39 3.47
CA THR A 314 11.60 1.83 2.06
C THR A 314 11.64 3.35 1.95
N LYS A 315 10.87 4.07 2.79
CA LYS A 315 10.87 5.54 2.81
C LYS A 315 12.18 6.12 3.37
N GLN A 316 12.77 5.49 4.38
CA GLN A 316 13.96 6.01 5.06
C GLN A 316 15.26 5.66 4.33
N HIS A 317 15.33 4.46 3.75
CA HIS A 317 16.56 3.86 3.24
C HIS A 317 16.47 3.45 1.77
N ASN A 318 15.37 3.76 1.07
CA ASN A 318 15.18 3.45 -0.34
C ASN A 318 15.42 1.95 -0.65
N ILE A 319 14.84 1.07 0.19
CA ILE A 319 14.92 -0.39 0.05
C ILE A 319 14.59 -0.80 -1.39
N LYS A 320 15.41 -1.70 -1.94
CA LYS A 320 15.30 -2.24 -3.32
C LYS A 320 15.00 -3.73 -3.36
N LEU A 321 15.18 -4.44 -2.25
CA LEU A 321 14.84 -5.85 -2.12
C LEU A 321 14.28 -6.11 -0.73
N ILE A 322 13.18 -6.85 -0.66
CA ILE A 322 12.62 -7.33 0.61
C ILE A 322 12.69 -8.85 0.62
N ILE A 323 13.15 -9.43 1.71
CA ILE A 323 13.16 -10.87 1.95
C ILE A 323 12.33 -11.16 3.19
N VAL A 324 11.42 -12.11 3.09
CA VAL A 324 10.58 -12.58 4.19
C VAL A 324 10.81 -14.07 4.38
N ASP A 325 11.50 -14.42 5.47
CA ASP A 325 11.66 -15.80 5.94
C ASP A 325 10.50 -16.13 6.87
N TYR A 326 9.35 -16.45 6.28
CA TYR A 326 8.17 -16.87 7.03
C TYR A 326 8.05 -18.39 7.00
N LEU A 327 8.38 -19.01 8.13
CA LEU A 327 7.91 -20.37 8.40
C LEU A 327 6.39 -20.36 8.36
N GLN A 328 5.85 -21.52 8.02
CA GLN A 328 4.47 -21.96 8.21
C GLN A 328 4.05 -21.98 9.71
N LEU A 329 4.29 -20.90 10.46
CA LEU A 329 4.02 -20.74 11.88
C LEU A 329 2.75 -19.91 12.07
N VAL A 330 1.63 -20.47 11.64
CA VAL A 330 0.36 -20.21 12.33
C VAL A 330 0.07 -21.46 13.13
N LYS A 331 0.29 -21.35 14.44
CA LYS A 331 -0.12 -22.35 15.41
C LYS A 331 -1.64 -22.28 15.53
N GLY A 332 -2.34 -23.31 15.06
CA GLY A 332 -3.75 -23.49 15.37
C GLY A 332 -4.27 -24.82 14.84
N ARG A 333 -4.70 -25.71 15.75
CA ARG A 333 -5.48 -26.90 15.41
C ARG A 333 -6.82 -26.47 14.80
N HIS A 334 -6.91 -26.25 13.49
CA HIS A 334 -8.18 -26.19 12.76
C HIS A 334 -7.95 -26.57 11.29
N ASP A 335 -9.02 -27.02 10.64
CA ASP A 335 -9.08 -27.77 9.37
C ASP A 335 -8.10 -27.34 8.27
N ALA A 336 -7.64 -28.32 7.48
CA ALA A 336 -6.66 -28.13 6.40
C ALA A 336 -7.07 -27.03 5.39
N ASP A 337 -8.38 -26.81 5.19
CA ASP A 337 -8.92 -25.77 4.32
C ASP A 337 -8.54 -24.35 4.77
N ASN A 338 -8.50 -24.08 6.08
CA ASN A 338 -8.13 -22.75 6.59
C ASN A 338 -6.66 -22.40 6.32
N ARG A 339 -5.78 -23.41 6.25
CA ARG A 339 -4.35 -23.20 6.03
C ARG A 339 -4.03 -22.84 4.59
N GLU A 340 -4.71 -23.45 3.62
CA GLU A 340 -4.53 -23.08 2.21
C GLU A 340 -5.01 -21.64 1.97
N GLN A 341 -6.14 -21.28 2.58
CA GLN A 341 -6.69 -19.93 2.50
C GLN A 341 -5.74 -18.89 3.13
N GLU A 342 -5.18 -19.18 4.28
CA GLU A 342 -4.19 -18.32 4.96
C GLU A 342 -2.92 -18.12 4.12
N ILE A 343 -2.37 -19.18 3.52
CA ILE A 343 -1.21 -19.07 2.63
C ILE A 343 -1.53 -18.24 1.40
N SER A 344 -2.73 -18.39 0.84
CA SER A 344 -3.21 -17.59 -0.28
C SER A 344 -3.30 -16.11 0.11
N ASP A 345 -3.82 -15.78 1.28
CA ASP A 345 -3.97 -14.40 1.75
C ASP A 345 -2.62 -13.74 2.07
N ILE A 346 -1.68 -14.49 2.64
CA ILE A 346 -0.29 -14.05 2.83
C ILE A 346 0.36 -13.77 1.46
N SER A 347 0.22 -14.67 0.50
CA SER A 347 0.81 -14.53 -0.83
C SER A 347 0.24 -13.31 -1.57
N ARG A 348 -1.08 -13.09 -1.49
CA ARG A 348 -1.74 -11.89 -2.04
C ARG A 348 -1.21 -10.62 -1.38
N SER A 349 -1.08 -10.63 -0.06
CA SER A 349 -0.59 -9.49 0.72
C SER A 349 0.86 -9.14 0.36
N LEU A 350 1.73 -10.14 0.22
CA LEU A 350 3.12 -9.98 -0.23
C LEU A 350 3.20 -9.45 -1.67
N LYS A 351 2.37 -9.96 -2.60
CA LYS A 351 2.33 -9.44 -3.98
C LYS A 351 1.81 -8.01 -4.03
N ALA A 352 0.81 -7.67 -3.20
CA ALA A 352 0.32 -6.30 -3.08
C ALA A 352 1.40 -5.36 -2.53
N MET A 353 2.16 -5.81 -1.54
CA MET A 353 3.32 -5.09 -1.00
C MET A 353 4.40 -4.85 -2.06
N ALA A 354 4.76 -5.88 -2.84
CA ALA A 354 5.72 -5.76 -3.93
C ALA A 354 5.31 -4.67 -4.94
N LYS A 355 4.04 -4.68 -5.36
CA LYS A 355 3.47 -3.68 -6.27
C LYS A 355 3.42 -2.28 -5.67
N GLU A 356 2.99 -2.15 -4.41
CA GLU A 356 2.83 -0.86 -3.74
C GLU A 356 4.19 -0.14 -3.57
N PHE A 357 5.23 -0.90 -3.21
CA PHE A 357 6.56 -0.34 -2.98
C PHE A 357 7.43 -0.35 -4.23
N ASN A 358 6.97 -0.98 -5.32
CA ASN A 358 7.70 -1.18 -6.56
C ASN A 358 9.09 -1.80 -6.33
N VAL A 359 9.14 -2.89 -5.57
CA VAL A 359 10.36 -3.64 -5.26
C VAL A 359 10.11 -5.15 -5.39
N PRO A 360 11.12 -5.96 -5.77
CA PRO A 360 11.05 -7.41 -5.63
C PRO A 360 10.89 -7.81 -4.15
N VAL A 361 10.01 -8.78 -3.91
CA VAL A 361 9.82 -9.42 -2.61
C VAL A 361 10.13 -10.91 -2.74
N ILE A 362 11.14 -11.39 -2.00
CA ILE A 362 11.46 -12.81 -1.87
C ILE A 362 10.73 -13.38 -0.66
N ALA A 363 9.92 -14.41 -0.90
CA ALA A 363 9.19 -15.19 0.07
C ALA A 363 9.85 -16.56 0.22
N LEU A 364 10.29 -16.93 1.42
CA LEU A 364 10.77 -18.29 1.69
C LEU A 364 9.59 -19.19 2.06
N ALA A 365 9.46 -20.31 1.36
CA ALA A 365 8.38 -21.26 1.55
C ALA A 365 8.91 -22.67 1.87
N GLN A 366 8.24 -23.39 2.76
CA GLN A 366 8.56 -24.78 3.05
C GLN A 366 7.63 -25.74 2.29
N LEU A 367 8.21 -26.70 1.57
CA LEU A 367 7.45 -27.73 0.86
C LEU A 367 6.92 -28.81 1.82
N SER A 368 5.73 -29.34 1.52
CA SER A 368 5.17 -30.51 2.22
C SER A 368 5.89 -31.80 1.81
N ARG A 369 5.78 -32.84 2.64
CA ARG A 369 6.39 -34.17 2.38
C ARG A 369 5.61 -35.05 1.38
N MET A 370 4.51 -34.56 0.80
CA MET A 370 3.64 -35.35 -0.09
C MET A 370 4.24 -35.77 -1.45
N PRO A 371 5.23 -35.09 -2.06
CA PRO A 371 5.77 -35.49 -3.37
C PRO A 371 6.44 -36.88 -3.40
N GLU A 372 6.80 -37.45 -2.24
CA GLU A 372 7.46 -38.76 -2.12
C GLU A 372 6.50 -39.96 -2.12
N ARG A 373 5.17 -39.74 -2.18
CA ARG A 373 4.16 -40.81 -2.27
C ARG A 373 3.79 -41.22 -3.69
N ARG A 374 4.46 -40.67 -4.71
CA ARG A 374 4.27 -41.04 -6.11
C ARG A 374 5.51 -41.76 -6.63
N GLU A 375 5.68 -43.00 -6.20
CA GLU A 375 6.40 -44.06 -6.92
C GLU A 375 5.50 -45.29 -7.02
#